data_AF-A0ABD2MGE6-F1
#
_entry.id   AF-A0ABD2MGE6-F1
#
_cell.length_a   1.000
_cell.length_b   1.000
_cell.length_c   1.000
_cell.angle_alpha   90.00
_cell.angle_beta   90.00
_cell.angle_gamma   90.00
#
_symmetry.space_group_name_H-M   'P 1'
#
loop_
_entity.id
_entity.type
_entity.pdbx_description
1 polymer ?
#
loop_
_entity_poly.entity_id
_entity_poly.type
_entity_poly.pdbx_seq_one_letter_code
_entity_poly.pdbx_strand_id
1 'polypeptide(L)'
;MQVVGALFVLSLVTYASASFSFAHRNPPHPDCADHGKYITEHQVNEMNTGRATDNSIFRAHLVCVWKEKGAMNENGIFQKNYIKSNIAPQISNNPSDIKTITNCAVQKSSPGESAYAFYKCIAPILAH
;
A
#
# COMPACT_ATOMS: atom_id res chain seq x y z
N MET A 1 -65.39 23.80 16.16
CA MET A 1 -64.90 22.48 16.59
C MET A 1 -63.73 22.11 15.70
N GLN A 2 -62.56 21.91 16.31
CA GLN A 2 -61.28 21.51 15.70
C GLN A 2 -61.26 20.01 15.43
N VAL A 3 -60.68 19.56 14.31
CA VAL A 3 -59.74 18.41 14.13
C VAL A 3 -59.08 18.62 12.74
N VAL A 4 -57.86 19.15 12.58
CA VAL A 4 -56.49 18.58 12.72
C VAL A 4 -56.22 17.34 11.83
N GLY A 5 -55.17 17.44 10.99
CA GLY A 5 -54.43 16.29 10.43
C GLY A 5 -54.44 16.22 8.89
N ALA A 6 -53.69 17.05 8.17
CA ALA A 6 -52.25 16.88 7.86
C ALA A 6 -51.88 15.52 7.21
N LEU A 7 -51.96 15.50 5.88
CA LEU A 7 -50.93 15.00 4.93
C LEU A 7 -50.01 13.85 5.42
N PHE A 8 -50.40 12.60 5.22
CA PHE A 8 -49.55 11.39 5.32
C PHE A 8 -50.24 10.33 4.42
N VAL A 9 -49.67 9.60 3.47
CA VAL A 9 -48.29 9.27 3.06
C VAL A 9 -48.36 8.82 1.59
N LEU A 10 -47.91 9.67 0.66
CA LEU A 10 -47.55 9.25 -0.70
C LEU A 10 -46.05 9.39 -0.81
N SER A 11 -45.33 8.27 -0.69
CA SER A 11 -44.08 7.94 -1.38
C SER A 11 -43.45 6.73 -0.68
N LEU A 12 -43.69 5.55 -1.25
CA LEU A 12 -42.82 4.38 -1.04
C LEU A 12 -41.45 4.71 -1.65
N VAL A 13 -40.65 5.49 -0.94
CA VAL A 13 -39.22 5.53 -1.21
C VAL A 13 -38.66 4.26 -0.58
N THR A 14 -38.60 3.19 -1.37
CA THR A 14 -37.75 2.04 -1.07
C THR A 14 -36.31 2.55 -1.08
N TYR A 15 -35.88 3.11 0.06
CA TYR A 15 -34.48 3.27 0.37
C TYR A 15 -33.90 1.87 0.48
N ALA A 16 -33.42 1.35 -0.65
CA ALA A 16 -32.41 0.31 -0.62
C ALA A 16 -31.23 0.92 0.11
N SER A 17 -31.12 0.67 1.42
CA SER A 17 -29.87 0.84 2.13
C SER A 17 -28.90 -0.12 1.45
N ALA A 18 -28.14 0.39 0.49
CA ALA A 18 -26.96 -0.29 0.01
C ALA A 18 -26.09 -0.49 1.25
N SER A 19 -26.09 -1.71 1.78
CA SER A 19 -25.12 -2.17 2.75
C SER A 19 -23.78 -2.06 2.04
N PHE A 20 -23.14 -0.90 2.13
CA PHE A 20 -21.72 -0.76 1.87
C PHE A 20 -21.04 -1.59 2.97
N SER A 21 -20.98 -2.89 2.74
CA SER A 21 -20.02 -3.75 3.38
C SER A 21 -18.67 -3.22 2.92
N PHE A 22 -18.13 -2.23 3.65
CA PHE A 22 -16.70 -2.00 3.68
C PHE A 22 -16.12 -3.31 4.21
N ALA A 23 -15.79 -4.21 3.30
CA ALA A 23 -14.95 -5.34 3.62
C ALA A 23 -13.67 -4.75 4.21
N HIS A 24 -13.52 -4.84 5.52
CA HIS A 24 -12.27 -4.53 6.20
C HIS A 24 -11.22 -5.53 5.71
N ARG A 25 -10.58 -5.22 4.57
CA ARG A 25 -9.32 -5.86 4.20
C ARG A 25 -8.27 -5.30 5.14
N ASN A 26 -7.72 -6.15 5.99
CA ASN A 26 -6.55 -5.80 6.78
C ASN A 26 -5.41 -5.44 5.81
N PRO A 27 -4.82 -4.24 5.91
CA PRO A 27 -3.73 -3.87 5.02
C PRO A 27 -2.54 -4.83 5.28
N PRO A 28 -1.82 -5.23 4.23
CA PRO A 28 -0.51 -5.84 4.43
C PRO A 28 0.35 -4.79 5.14
N HIS A 29 0.77 -5.06 6.38
CA HIS A 29 1.43 -4.11 7.31
C HIS A 29 0.46 -3.19 8.09
N PRO A 30 -0.28 -3.75 9.10
CA PRO A 30 -1.15 -2.96 9.96
C PRO A 30 -0.39 -1.90 10.76
N ASP A 31 0.87 -2.14 11.10
CA ASP A 31 1.72 -1.19 11.83
C ASP A 31 2.17 -0.01 10.95
N CYS A 32 2.12 -0.18 9.62
CA CYS A 32 2.33 0.88 8.64
C CYS A 32 1.02 1.51 8.15
N ALA A 33 -0.11 1.12 8.73
CA ALA A 33 -1.42 1.61 8.34
C ALA A 33 -1.62 3.08 8.70
N ASP A 34 -0.89 3.67 9.64
CA ASP A 34 -1.00 5.12 9.91
C ASP A 34 -0.51 5.97 8.72
N HIS A 35 0.46 5.46 7.97
CA HIS A 35 0.90 6.06 6.70
C HIS A 35 0.06 5.54 5.51
N GLY A 36 -0.53 4.35 5.66
CA GLY A 36 -1.44 3.72 4.71
C GLY A 36 -2.91 4.19 4.82
N LYS A 37 -3.27 4.96 5.85
CA LYS A 37 -4.64 5.42 6.13
C LYS A 37 -5.19 6.33 5.03
N TYR A 38 -4.28 6.88 4.24
CA TYR A 38 -4.53 7.71 3.07
C TYR A 38 -4.25 6.99 1.75
N ILE A 39 -3.83 5.72 1.79
CA ILE A 39 -3.66 4.87 0.61
C ILE A 39 -5.00 4.17 0.36
N THR A 40 -5.76 4.74 -0.55
CA THR A 40 -7.03 4.20 -1.05
C THR A 40 -6.84 2.85 -1.73
N GLU A 41 -7.88 2.02 -1.77
CA GLU A 41 -7.88 0.77 -2.56
C GLU A 41 -7.54 1.02 -4.03
N HIS A 42 -7.93 2.19 -4.56
CA HIS A 42 -7.52 2.66 -5.88
C HIS A 42 -5.99 2.79 -6.00
N GLN A 43 -5.33 3.44 -5.03
CA GLN A 43 -3.87 3.54 -5.00
C GLN A 43 -3.21 2.16 -4.82
N VAL A 44 -3.83 1.22 -4.10
CA VAL A 44 -3.37 -0.18 -4.04
C VAL A 44 -3.47 -0.89 -5.39
N ASN A 45 -4.55 -0.68 -6.13
CA ASN A 45 -4.67 -1.22 -7.48
C ASN A 45 -3.70 -0.56 -8.47
N GLU A 46 -3.46 0.75 -8.34
CA GLU A 46 -2.42 1.43 -9.12
C GLU A 46 -1.03 0.89 -8.80
N MET A 47 -0.75 0.59 -7.52
CA MET A 47 0.46 -0.11 -7.10
C MET A 47 0.59 -1.46 -7.80
N ASN A 48 -0.44 -2.30 -7.70
CA ASN A 48 -0.41 -3.65 -8.28
C ASN A 48 -0.35 -3.65 -9.82
N THR A 49 -0.73 -2.56 -10.48
CA THR A 49 -0.69 -2.40 -11.95
C THR A 49 0.52 -1.58 -12.43
N GLY A 50 1.44 -1.20 -11.54
CA GLY A 50 2.64 -0.43 -11.89
C GLY A 50 2.38 1.05 -12.20
N ARG A 51 1.18 1.56 -11.90
CA ARG A 51 0.76 2.97 -12.08
C ARG A 51 0.83 3.79 -10.79
N ALA A 52 1.52 3.30 -9.77
CA ALA A 52 1.57 3.92 -8.45
C ALA A 52 1.89 5.42 -8.54
N THR A 53 0.92 6.25 -8.15
CA THR A 53 1.08 7.70 -8.08
C THR A 53 2.22 8.03 -7.11
N ASP A 54 3.28 8.64 -7.62
CA ASP A 54 4.44 9.07 -6.86
C ASP A 54 4.07 10.25 -5.94
N ASN A 55 3.64 9.95 -4.71
CA ASN A 55 3.28 10.95 -3.72
C ASN A 55 3.98 10.72 -2.38
N SER A 56 4.08 11.76 -1.57
CA SER A 56 4.81 11.76 -0.30
C SER A 56 4.26 10.74 0.70
N ILE A 57 2.95 10.54 0.74
CA ILE A 57 2.28 9.56 1.59
C ILE A 57 2.69 8.14 1.21
N PHE A 58 2.69 7.84 -0.09
CA PHE A 58 3.06 6.52 -0.59
C PHE A 58 4.53 6.21 -0.32
N ARG A 59 5.41 7.18 -0.57
CA ARG A 59 6.84 7.07 -0.21
C ARG A 59 7.02 6.82 1.28
N ALA A 60 6.27 7.52 2.15
CA ALA A 60 6.33 7.34 3.60
C ALA A 60 5.82 5.96 4.06
N HIS A 61 4.79 5.42 3.41
CA HIS A 61 4.32 4.07 3.66
C HIS A 61 5.37 3.02 3.25
N LEU A 62 5.97 3.15 2.06
CA LEU A 62 7.04 2.25 1.63
C LEU A 62 8.24 2.27 2.58
N VAL A 63 8.65 3.43 3.07
CA VAL A 63 9.71 3.52 4.09
C VAL A 63 9.35 2.74 5.34
N CYS A 64 8.10 2.87 5.83
CA CYS A 64 7.64 2.10 6.99
C CYS A 64 7.72 0.59 6.72
N VAL A 65 7.15 0.14 5.60
CA VAL A 65 7.15 -1.29 5.24
C VAL A 65 8.58 -1.84 5.15
N TRP A 66 9.49 -1.14 4.50
CA TRP A 66 10.87 -1.60 4.36
C TRP A 66 11.65 -1.56 5.67
N LYS A 67 11.31 -0.66 6.60
CA LYS A 67 11.85 -0.68 7.98
C LYS A 67 11.34 -1.86 8.78
N GLU A 68 10.03 -2.10 8.77
CA GLU A 68 9.39 -3.22 9.47
C GLU A 68 9.95 -4.57 8.99
N LYS A 69 10.17 -4.70 7.68
CA LYS A 69 10.82 -5.87 7.08
C LYS A 69 12.32 -5.99 7.37
N GLY A 70 12.96 -4.99 7.98
CA GLY A 70 14.40 -4.95 8.22
C GLY A 70 15.26 -4.67 6.97
N ALA A 71 14.63 -4.35 5.84
CA ALA A 71 15.33 -3.97 4.61
C ALA A 71 15.98 -2.59 4.73
N MET A 72 15.36 -1.67 5.47
CA MET A 72 15.91 -0.37 5.84
C MET A 72 16.13 -0.28 7.35
N ASN A 73 17.17 0.41 7.79
CA ASN A 73 17.36 0.77 9.20
C ASN A 73 16.62 2.07 9.56
N GLU A 74 16.75 2.52 10.81
CA GLU A 74 16.07 3.72 11.28
C GLU A 74 16.44 5.01 10.53
N ASN A 75 17.64 5.05 9.97
CA ASN A 75 18.12 6.18 9.16
C ASN A 75 17.67 6.09 7.69
N GLY A 76 16.88 5.08 7.33
CA GLY A 76 16.42 4.86 5.95
C GLY A 76 17.50 4.34 5.01
N ILE A 77 18.51 3.67 5.55
CA ILE A 77 19.62 3.08 4.79
C ILE A 77 19.33 1.61 4.53
N PHE A 78 19.40 1.19 3.27
CA PHE A 78 19.20 -0.20 2.89
C PHE A 78 20.27 -1.14 3.45
N GLN A 79 19.83 -2.21 4.09
CA GLN A 79 20.66 -3.30 4.62
C GLN A 79 20.83 -4.38 3.53
N LYS A 80 21.67 -4.12 2.52
CA LYS A 80 21.82 -4.98 1.32
C LYS A 80 22.02 -6.47 1.62
N ASN A 81 22.84 -6.80 2.62
CA ASN A 81 23.07 -8.20 3.01
C ASN A 81 21.80 -8.83 3.57
N TYR A 82 21.04 -8.09 4.37
CA TYR A 82 19.75 -8.55 4.88
C TYR A 82 18.74 -8.73 3.75
N ILE A 83 18.70 -7.78 2.80
CA ILE A 83 17.84 -7.86 1.62
C ILE A 83 18.15 -9.12 0.83
N LYS A 84 19.43 -9.38 0.52
CA LYS A 84 19.87 -10.55 -0.23
C LYS A 84 19.49 -11.87 0.45
N SER A 85 19.66 -11.96 1.76
CA SER A 85 19.50 -13.22 2.49
C SER A 85 18.07 -13.48 2.98
N ASN A 86 17.27 -12.44 3.22
CA ASN A 86 15.95 -12.58 3.85
C ASN A 86 14.80 -12.05 3.01
N ILE A 87 14.99 -10.97 2.25
CA ILE A 87 13.89 -10.32 1.51
C ILE A 87 13.78 -10.87 0.09
N ALA A 88 14.89 -10.89 -0.64
CA ALA A 88 14.92 -11.34 -2.02
C ALA A 88 14.40 -12.78 -2.20
N PRO A 89 14.73 -13.76 -1.32
CA PRO A 89 14.18 -15.11 -1.40
C PRO A 89 12.67 -15.20 -1.08
N GLN A 90 12.10 -14.22 -0.37
CA GLN A 90 10.65 -14.15 -0.14
C GLN A 90 9.90 -13.61 -1.36
N ILE A 91 10.59 -12.88 -2.24
CA ILE A 91 10.03 -12.29 -3.45
C ILE A 91 10.17 -13.24 -4.64
N SER A 92 11.32 -13.89 -4.80
CA SER A 92 11.55 -14.84 -5.89
C SER A 92 12.57 -15.92 -5.50
N ASN A 93 12.35 -17.14 -5.99
CA ASN A 93 13.29 -18.26 -5.86
C ASN A 93 14.32 -18.30 -6.99
N ASN A 94 14.17 -17.45 -8.02
CA ASN A 94 15.10 -17.42 -9.15
C ASN A 94 16.39 -16.66 -8.77
N PRO A 95 17.58 -17.27 -8.90
CA PRO A 95 18.85 -16.60 -8.61
C PRO A 95 19.08 -15.28 -9.36
N SER A 96 18.58 -15.13 -10.60
CA SER A 96 18.68 -13.87 -11.34
C SER A 96 17.87 -12.75 -10.71
N ASP A 97 16.68 -13.08 -10.22
CA ASP A 97 15.77 -12.13 -9.59
C ASP A 97 16.30 -11.74 -8.21
N ILE A 98 16.83 -12.70 -7.45
CA ILE A 98 17.47 -12.44 -6.16
C ILE A 98 18.62 -11.43 -6.31
N LYS A 99 19.46 -11.63 -7.33
CA LYS A 99 20.54 -10.69 -7.66
C LYS A 99 19.98 -9.32 -8.05
N THR A 100 18.92 -9.30 -8.86
CA THR A 100 18.28 -8.06 -9.33
C THR A 100 17.67 -7.26 -8.18
N ILE A 101 16.87 -7.90 -7.32
CA ILE A 101 16.29 -7.31 -6.11
C ILE A 101 17.39 -6.73 -5.22
N THR A 102 18.48 -7.46 -5.00
CA THR A 102 19.61 -6.96 -4.19
C THR A 102 20.24 -5.70 -4.82
N ASN A 103 20.37 -5.68 -6.15
CA ASN A 103 20.92 -4.54 -6.89
C ASN A 103 19.97 -3.34 -6.91
N CYS A 104 18.66 -3.56 -6.82
CA CYS A 104 17.65 -2.50 -6.73
C CYS A 104 17.80 -1.63 -5.48
N ALA A 105 18.45 -2.13 -4.42
CA ALA A 105 18.64 -1.44 -3.14
C ALA A 105 19.65 -0.29 -3.23
N VAL A 106 19.30 0.76 -3.98
CA VAL A 106 20.12 1.94 -4.24
C VAL A 106 19.67 3.09 -3.35
N GLN A 107 20.61 3.67 -2.60
CA GLN A 107 20.34 4.87 -1.82
C GLN A 107 20.15 6.09 -2.74
N LYS A 108 19.11 6.88 -2.47
CA LYS A 108 18.77 8.13 -3.15
C LYS A 108 18.90 9.31 -2.19
N SER A 109 18.44 10.50 -2.62
CA SER A 109 18.57 11.73 -1.84
C SER A 109 17.80 11.71 -0.52
N SER A 110 16.74 10.90 -0.44
CA SER A 110 15.96 10.68 0.78
C SER A 110 15.55 9.21 0.94
N PRO A 111 15.18 8.77 2.17
CA PRO A 111 14.62 7.44 2.39
C PRO A 111 13.39 7.16 1.54
N GLY A 112 12.49 8.14 1.40
CA GLY A 112 11.27 8.02 0.59
C GLY A 112 11.56 7.76 -0.89
N GLU A 113 12.52 8.50 -1.47
CA GLU A 113 12.95 8.24 -2.85
C GLU A 113 13.65 6.89 -3.01
N SER A 114 14.42 6.48 -2.01
CA SER A 114 15.11 5.19 -2.02
C SER A 114 14.12 4.03 -2.00
N ALA A 115 13.12 4.11 -1.10
CA ALA A 115 12.04 3.14 -0.96
C ALA A 115 11.17 3.04 -2.23
N TYR A 116 10.81 4.18 -2.83
CA TYR A 116 10.03 4.19 -4.07
C TYR A 116 10.82 3.70 -5.28
N ALA A 117 12.09 4.09 -5.41
CA ALA A 117 12.96 3.58 -6.47
C ALA A 117 13.16 2.05 -6.36
N PHE A 118 13.34 1.55 -5.14
CA PHE A 118 13.41 0.11 -4.87
C PHE A 118 12.14 -0.61 -5.29
N TYR A 119 10.98 -0.11 -4.84
CA TYR A 119 9.67 -0.64 -5.20
C TYR A 119 9.47 -0.72 -6.73
N LYS A 120 9.73 0.38 -7.46
CA LYS A 120 9.64 0.39 -8.92
C LYS A 120 10.58 -0.61 -9.59
N CYS A 121 11.77 -0.79 -9.04
CA CYS A 121 12.77 -1.69 -9.61
C CYS A 121 12.37 -3.17 -9.47
N ILE A 122 11.69 -3.54 -8.38
CA ILE A 122 11.24 -4.92 -8.14
C ILE A 122 9.82 -5.20 -8.64
N ALA A 123 9.03 -4.18 -8.96
CA ALA A 123 7.64 -4.32 -9.43
C ALA A 123 7.46 -5.30 -10.60
N PRO A 124 8.36 -5.36 -11.61
CA PRO A 124 8.25 -6.35 -12.69
C PRO A 124 8.40 -7.79 -12.20
N ILE A 125 9.14 -8.02 -11.12
CA ILE A 125 9.35 -9.35 -10.52
C ILE A 125 8.12 -9.76 -9.71
N LEU A 126 7.45 -8.80 -9.07
CA LEU A 126 6.22 -9.03 -8.28
C LEU A 126 4.98 -9.31 -9.13
N ALA A 127 5.02 -9.01 -10.44
CA ALA A 127 3.90 -9.17 -11.36
C ALA A 127 3.80 -10.58 -11.99
N HIS A 128 4.69 -11.50 -11.60
CA HIS A 128 4.81 -12.87 -12.09
C HIS A 128 4.70 -13.87 -10.92
#